data_AF-A0A560LJ23-F1
#
_entry.id   AF-A0A560LJ23-F1
#
_cell.length_a   1.000
_cell.length_b   1.000
_cell.length_c   1.000
_cell.angle_alpha   90.00
_cell.angle_beta   90.00
_cell.angle_gamma   90.00
#
_symmetry.space_group_name_H-M   'P 1'
#
loop_
_entity.id
_entity.type
_entity.pdbx_description
1 polymer ?
#
loop_
_entity_poly.entity_id
_entity_poly.type
_entity_poly.pdbx_seq_one_letter_code
_entity_poly.pdbx_strand_id
1 'polypeptide(L)'
;MRIDAAMITVGLVALVAAPAMAGQLVYQPTNPTFGGNPLNGSFLLSTAQTQGAGVKSGQQQTPDLSGLDKALSNLGNVNQGTGSTGTSPVIVIQSGQVPANP
;
A
#
# COMPACT_ATOMS: atom_id res chain seq x y z
N MET A 1 -63.27 -21.63 16.39
CA MET A 1 -62.55 -20.73 15.45
C MET A 1 -61.59 -19.75 16.14
N ARG A 2 -62.01 -18.97 17.17
CA ARG A 2 -61.08 -18.02 17.84
C ARG A 2 -60.03 -18.68 18.74
N ILE A 3 -60.37 -19.80 19.37
CA ILE A 3 -59.46 -20.55 20.26
C ILE A 3 -58.44 -21.37 19.45
N ASP A 4 -58.84 -21.91 18.29
CA ASP A 4 -57.98 -22.71 17.42
C ASP A 4 -56.82 -21.88 16.84
N ALA A 5 -57.11 -20.65 16.39
CA ALA A 5 -56.10 -19.71 15.92
C ALA A 5 -55.12 -19.29 17.03
N ALA A 6 -55.60 -19.17 18.27
CA ALA A 6 -54.78 -18.82 19.43
C ALA A 6 -53.81 -19.97 19.81
N MET A 7 -54.26 -21.22 19.76
CA MET A 7 -53.41 -22.37 20.05
C MET A 7 -52.29 -22.56 19.01
N ILE A 8 -52.59 -22.30 17.74
CA ILE A 8 -51.58 -22.34 16.65
C ILE A 8 -50.55 -21.23 16.83
N THR A 9 -50.97 -20.02 17.20
CA THR A 9 -50.04 -18.91 17.44
C THR A 9 -49.15 -19.12 18.66
N VAL A 10 -49.69 -19.68 19.75
CA VAL A 10 -48.90 -20.01 20.94
C VAL A 10 -47.85 -21.09 20.63
N GLY A 11 -48.22 -22.13 19.87
CA GLY A 11 -47.27 -23.16 19.44
C GLY A 11 -46.14 -22.62 18.55
N LEU A 12 -46.46 -21.68 17.65
CA LEU A 12 -45.46 -21.07 16.77
C LEU A 12 -44.48 -20.16 17.53
N VAL A 13 -44.96 -19.42 18.53
CA VAL A 13 -44.11 -18.58 19.39
C VAL A 13 -43.16 -19.43 20.24
N ALA A 14 -43.64 -20.58 20.76
CA ALA A 14 -42.80 -21.49 21.54
C ALA A 14 -41.65 -22.10 20.72
N LEU A 15 -41.85 -22.35 19.42
CA LEU A 15 -40.81 -22.89 18.54
C LEU A 15 -39.72 -21.86 18.22
N VAL A 16 -40.07 -20.58 18.14
CA VAL A 16 -39.12 -19.47 17.88
C VAL A 16 -38.34 -19.06 19.14
N ALA A 17 -38.86 -19.37 20.33
CA ALA A 17 -38.24 -19.01 21.61
C ALA A 17 -37.10 -19.95 22.06
N ALA A 18 -36.60 -20.82 21.16
CA ALA A 18 -35.49 -21.71 21.49
C ALA A 18 -34.21 -20.89 21.85
N PRO A 19 -33.53 -21.22 22.96
CA PRO A 19 -32.32 -20.50 23.36
C PRO A 19 -31.23 -20.66 22.30
N ALA A 20 -30.75 -19.54 21.76
CA ALA A 20 -29.60 -19.52 20.85
C ALA A 20 -28.33 -19.89 21.63
N MET A 21 -27.84 -21.11 21.43
CA MET A 21 -26.59 -21.59 22.02
C MET A 21 -25.40 -20.94 21.26
N ALA A 22 -24.96 -19.77 21.70
CA ALA A 22 -23.76 -19.12 21.18
C ALA A 22 -22.52 -19.65 21.91
N GLY A 23 -21.54 -20.15 21.16
CA GLY A 23 -20.21 -20.47 21.71
C GLY A 23 -19.42 -19.21 22.03
N GLN A 24 -18.42 -19.32 22.91
CA GLN A 24 -17.51 -18.20 23.17
C GLN A 24 -16.64 -17.92 21.95
N LEU A 25 -16.76 -16.72 21.39
CA LEU A 25 -15.79 -16.21 20.43
C LEU A 25 -14.67 -15.52 21.20
N VAL A 26 -13.55 -16.22 21.41
CA VAL A 26 -12.36 -15.63 22.02
C VAL A 26 -11.48 -15.03 20.93
N TYR A 27 -11.19 -13.74 21.03
CA TYR A 27 -10.26 -13.07 20.14
C TYR A 27 -8.83 -13.31 20.64
N GLN A 28 -8.00 -13.97 19.82
CA GLN A 28 -6.56 -13.95 19.99
C GLN A 28 -5.93 -13.13 18.86
N PRO A 29 -5.10 -12.12 19.18
CA PRO A 29 -4.31 -11.43 18.18
C PRO A 29 -3.45 -12.43 17.40
N THR A 30 -3.34 -12.26 16.08
CA THR A 30 -2.46 -13.12 15.26
C THR A 30 -0.99 -12.79 15.44
N ASN A 31 -0.69 -11.54 15.82
CA ASN A 31 0.67 -11.07 16.05
C ASN A 31 1.17 -11.50 17.45
N PRO A 32 2.33 -12.19 17.53
CA PRO A 32 2.93 -12.63 18.79
C PRO A 32 3.09 -11.52 19.84
N THR A 33 3.39 -10.29 19.42
CA THR A 33 3.68 -9.17 20.33
C THR A 33 2.47 -8.75 21.18
N PHE A 34 1.25 -9.08 20.73
CA PHE A 34 0.01 -8.80 21.46
C PHE A 34 -0.54 -10.02 22.21
N GLY A 35 0.26 -11.08 22.39
CA GLY A 35 -0.17 -12.32 23.05
C GLY A 35 -0.76 -13.37 22.11
N GLY A 36 -0.46 -13.25 20.80
CA GLY A 36 -0.82 -14.22 19.77
C GLY A 36 0.08 -15.46 19.73
N ASN A 37 -0.18 -16.35 18.77
CA ASN A 37 0.61 -17.55 18.57
C ASN A 37 2.07 -17.19 18.14
N PRO A 38 3.10 -17.55 18.93
CA PRO A 38 4.50 -17.21 18.62
C PRO A 38 5.00 -17.85 17.31
N LEU A 39 4.37 -18.93 16.84
CA LEU A 39 4.73 -19.57 15.57
C LEU A 39 4.51 -18.68 14.35
N ASN A 40 3.61 -17.68 14.45
CA ASN A 40 3.34 -16.73 13.36
C ASN A 40 4.42 -15.64 13.19
N GLY A 41 5.40 -15.56 14.11
CA GLY A 41 6.38 -14.46 14.13
C GLY A 41 7.27 -14.40 12.88
N SER A 42 7.81 -15.54 12.45
CA SER A 42 8.70 -15.61 11.28
C SER A 42 7.98 -15.28 9.98
N PHE A 43 6.74 -15.76 9.82
CA PHE A 43 5.88 -15.48 8.68
C PHE A 43 5.55 -13.98 8.60
N LEU A 44 5.02 -13.40 9.68
CA LEU A 44 4.64 -11.98 9.71
C LEU A 44 5.85 -11.06 9.46
N LEU A 45 7.03 -11.42 9.98
CA LEU A 45 8.26 -10.66 9.74
C LEU A 45 8.72 -10.75 8.27
N SER A 46 8.73 -11.96 7.69
CA SER A 46 9.08 -12.15 6.28
C SER A 46 8.13 -11.38 5.36
N THR A 47 6.82 -11.48 5.61
CA THR A 47 5.79 -10.74 4.88
C THR A 47 5.94 -9.23 5.00
N ALA A 48 6.36 -8.71 6.16
CA ALA A 48 6.66 -7.29 6.36
C ALA A 48 7.90 -6.83 5.58
N GLN A 49 8.94 -7.65 5.52
CA GLN A 49 10.17 -7.35 4.77
C GLN A 49 9.93 -7.34 3.24
N THR A 50 9.14 -8.28 2.72
CA THR A 50 8.85 -8.37 1.28
C THR A 50 7.96 -7.22 0.79
N GLN A 51 7.01 -6.77 1.60
CA GLN A 51 6.08 -5.69 1.24
C GLN A 51 6.55 -4.30 1.69
N GLY A 52 7.60 -4.22 2.52
CA GLY A 52 8.04 -3.00 3.18
C GLY A 52 8.36 -1.88 2.19
N ALA A 53 7.45 -0.91 2.07
CA ALA A 53 7.67 0.33 1.32
C ALA A 53 8.92 1.11 1.81
N GLY A 54 9.42 0.82 3.02
CA GLY A 54 10.65 1.39 3.57
C GLY A 54 11.95 0.93 2.89
N VAL A 55 11.97 -0.22 2.19
CA VAL A 55 13.15 -0.59 1.39
C VAL A 55 13.17 0.13 0.04
N LYS A 56 12.04 0.65 -0.45
CA LYS A 56 11.98 1.34 -1.75
C LYS A 56 12.17 2.85 -1.66
N SER A 57 11.93 3.49 -0.51
CA SER A 57 12.16 4.93 -0.33
C SER A 57 13.61 5.29 0.01
N GLY A 58 14.41 4.30 0.45
CA GLY A 58 15.81 4.50 0.85
C GLY A 58 16.86 3.91 -0.08
N GLN A 59 16.47 3.12 -1.09
CA GLN A 59 17.37 2.79 -2.19
C GLN A 59 17.50 4.06 -3.03
N GLN A 60 18.54 4.81 -2.70
CA GLN A 60 18.95 6.06 -3.33
C GLN A 60 18.93 5.86 -4.85
N GLN A 61 17.83 6.25 -5.50
CA GLN A 61 17.88 6.75 -6.86
C GLN A 61 18.74 8.00 -6.72
N THR A 62 20.07 7.87 -6.83
CA THR A 62 20.94 9.02 -7.02
C THR A 62 20.28 9.82 -8.14
N PRO A 63 19.91 11.09 -7.91
CA PRO A 63 19.27 11.89 -8.95
C PRO A 63 20.12 11.80 -10.21
N ASP A 64 19.52 11.44 -11.35
CA ASP A 64 20.24 11.36 -12.62
C ASP A 64 20.77 12.76 -12.98
N LEU A 65 22.07 12.98 -12.79
CA LEU A 65 22.75 14.25 -13.05
C LEU A 65 23.16 14.42 -14.53
N SER A 66 22.87 13.43 -15.39
CA SER A 66 23.28 13.45 -16.79
C SER A 66 22.66 14.61 -17.60
N GLY A 67 21.56 15.19 -17.12
CA GLY A 67 20.97 16.42 -17.67
C GLY A 67 21.79 17.67 -17.33
N LEU A 68 22.39 17.70 -16.13
CA LEU A 68 23.24 18.79 -15.66
C LEU A 68 24.61 18.77 -16.33
N ASP A 69 25.23 17.59 -16.49
CA ASP A 69 26.51 17.44 -17.21
C ASP A 69 26.42 17.96 -18.65
N LYS A 70 25.31 17.65 -19.35
CA LYS A 70 25.05 18.13 -20.71
C LYS A 70 24.82 19.64 -20.74
N ALA A 71 24.08 20.18 -19.79
CA ALA A 71 23.82 21.62 -19.68
C ALA A 71 25.13 22.40 -19.47
N LEU A 72 26.01 21.90 -18.61
CA LEU A 72 27.30 22.52 -18.33
C LEU A 72 28.27 22.42 -19.51
N SER A 73 28.32 21.28 -20.21
CA SER A 73 29.12 21.10 -21.43
C SER A 73 28.70 22.09 -22.53
N ASN A 74 27.40 22.28 -22.73
CA ASN A 74 26.87 23.25 -23.68
C ASN A 74 27.26 24.70 -23.32
N LEU A 75 27.21 25.07 -22.03
CA LEU A 75 27.65 26.39 -21.57
C LEU A 75 29.16 26.59 -21.72
N GLY A 76 29.95 25.56 -21.42
CA GLY A 76 31.41 25.56 -21.63
C GLY A 76 31.80 25.72 -23.10
N ASN A 77 30.97 25.22 -24.03
CA ASN A 77 31.16 25.39 -25.47
C ASN A 77 30.75 26.80 -25.96
N VAL A 78 29.74 27.43 -25.33
CA VAL A 78 29.33 28.81 -25.63
C VAL A 78 30.41 29.84 -25.27
N ASN A 79 31.20 29.58 -24.22
CA ASN A 79 32.24 30.51 -23.77
C ASN A 79 33.59 30.34 -24.49
N GLN A 80 33.76 29.28 -25.30
CA GLN A 80 34.92 29.08 -26.17
C GLN A 80 34.59 29.47 -27.62
N GLY A 81 34.32 30.78 -27.79
CA GLY A 81 34.37 31.53 -29.04
C GLY A 81 34.01 30.81 -30.34
N THR A 82 32.72 30.85 -30.71
CA THR A 82 32.28 31.15 -32.09
C THR A 82 30.79 31.53 -32.06
N GLY A 83 30.49 32.81 -32.29
CA GLY A 83 29.21 33.26 -32.85
C GLY A 83 28.01 33.33 -31.90
N SER A 84 27.73 34.55 -31.44
CA SER A 84 26.41 34.98 -30.98
C SER A 84 25.30 34.61 -31.99
N THR A 85 24.37 33.75 -31.59
CA THR A 85 22.97 33.83 -32.05
C THR A 85 22.12 33.50 -30.83
N GLY A 86 21.39 34.51 -30.32
CA GLY A 86 20.70 34.49 -29.04
C GLY A 86 19.56 33.49 -28.94
N THR A 87 19.89 32.20 -28.79
CA THR A 87 18.95 31.17 -28.36
C THR A 87 19.33 30.78 -26.94
N SER A 88 18.52 31.22 -25.97
CA SER A 88 18.64 30.76 -24.58
C SER A 88 18.69 29.22 -24.56
N PRO A 89 19.56 28.60 -23.73
CA PRO A 89 19.67 27.14 -23.71
C PRO A 89 18.33 26.53 -23.31
N VAL A 90 17.71 25.76 -24.22
CA VAL A 90 16.51 24.98 -23.93
C VAL A 90 16.96 23.71 -23.22
N ILE A 91 16.70 23.63 -21.92
CA ILE A 91 16.99 22.44 -21.11
C ILE A 91 15.86 21.43 -21.36
N VAL A 92 16.10 20.48 -22.27
CA VAL A 92 15.20 19.34 -22.48
C VAL A 92 15.51 18.30 -21.41
N ILE A 93 14.77 18.35 -20.30
CA ILE A 93 14.79 17.28 -19.30
C ILE A 93 14.04 16.10 -19.92
N GLN A 94 14.77 15.09 -20.38
CA GLN A 94 14.17 13.82 -20.79
C GLN A 94 13.37 13.31 -19.58
N SER A 95 12.05 13.30 -19.68
CA SER A 95 11.16 12.67 -18.70
C SER A 95 11.47 11.18 -18.67
N GLY A 96 12.49 10.79 -17.91
CA GLY A 96 12.80 9.40 -17.60
C GLY A 96 11.54 8.72 -17.09
N GLN A 97 11.30 7.52 -17.61
CA GLN A 97 10.10 6.73 -17.38
C GLN A 97 9.68 6.78 -15.90
N VAL A 98 8.51 7.35 -15.63
CA VAL A 98 7.80 7.08 -14.37
C VAL A 98 7.64 5.57 -14.29
N PRO A 99 8.16 4.90 -13.24
CA PRO A 99 7.89 3.48 -13.05
C PRO A 99 6.39 3.29 -12.92
N ALA A 100 5.73 2.80 -13.96
CA ALA A 100 4.40 2.26 -13.84
C ALA A 100 4.54 0.93 -13.10
N ASN A 101 4.02 0.89 -11.88
CA ASN A 101 3.87 -0.37 -11.15
C ASN A 101 2.95 -1.30 -11.96
N PRO A 102 3.27 -2.60 -12.12
CA PRO A 102 2.31 -3.54 -12.70
C PRO A 102 1.04 -3.65 -11.85
#